data_AF-A0A965ZWV2-F1
#
_entry.id   AF-A0A965ZWV2-F1
#
_cell.length_a   1.000
_cell.length_b   1.000
_cell.length_c   1.000
_cell.angle_alpha   90.00
_cell.angle_beta   90.00
_cell.angle_gamma   90.00
#
_symmetry.space_group_name_H-M   'P 1'
#
loop_
_entity.id
_entity.type
_entity.pdbx_description
1 polymer ?
#
loop_
_entity_poly.entity_id
_entity_poly.type
_entity_poly.pdbx_seq_one_letter_code
_entity_poly.pdbx_strand_id
1 'polypeptide(L)'
;METHRETIEQHHRAAQTAMDKGDLRQVHQHCLAILKLDQTHADAWFLCAVIAAHNGQVAKSVDILQRAITLAPGIAEYQAEMGKQLVALHRHQEALAAAQAALELAPAALPVLNTLGTVFSHLGEHEQAVSCYRKAVSTLANRKAGVSRPADSWQADLYFNLAASLNFTGEQAEAEKNYEHAI
;
A
#
# COMPACT_ATOMS: atom_id res chain seq x y z
N MET A 1 29.39 7.24 16.95
CA MET A 1 27.98 7.60 16.68
C MET A 1 27.70 7.63 15.18
N GLU A 2 28.63 8.12 14.36
CA GLU A 2 28.56 8.12 12.89
C GLU A 2 28.43 6.71 12.28
N THR A 3 29.15 5.72 12.84
CA THR A 3 29.16 4.32 12.38
C THR A 3 27.81 3.60 12.43
N HIS A 4 27.00 3.83 13.47
CA HIS A 4 25.69 3.16 13.58
C HIS A 4 24.67 3.74 12.61
N ARG A 5 24.68 5.05 12.41
CA ARG A 5 23.81 5.72 11.45
C ARG A 5 24.10 5.26 10.02
N GLU A 6 25.37 5.26 9.62
CA GLU A 6 25.78 4.78 8.29
C GLU A 6 25.40 3.30 8.09
N THR A 7 25.58 2.47 9.12
CA THR A 7 25.18 1.05 9.08
C THR A 7 23.66 0.88 8.91
N ILE A 8 22.86 1.67 9.62
CA ILE A 8 21.39 1.68 9.47
C ILE A 8 21.01 2.10 8.04
N GLU A 9 21.58 3.18 7.53
CA GLU A 9 21.31 3.67 6.17
C GLU A 9 21.74 2.65 5.09
N GLN A 10 22.84 1.93 5.31
CA GLN A 10 23.26 0.84 4.43
C GLN A 10 22.27 -0.32 4.45
N HIS A 11 21.86 -0.79 5.62
CA HIS A 11 20.87 -1.85 5.74
C HIS A 11 19.51 -1.43 5.17
N HIS A 12 19.11 -0.18 5.35
CA HIS A 12 17.84 0.33 4.83
C HIS A 12 17.85 0.33 3.29
N ARG A 13 18.93 0.83 2.66
CA ARG A 13 19.10 0.78 1.19
C ARG A 13 19.13 -0.66 0.67
N ALA A 14 19.77 -1.57 1.40
CA ALA A 14 19.81 -2.98 1.04
C ALA A 14 18.43 -3.65 1.15
N ALA A 15 17.65 -3.30 2.18
CA ALA A 15 16.27 -3.75 2.33
C ALA A 15 15.39 -3.27 1.16
N GLN A 16 15.50 -2.01 0.75
CA GLN A 16 14.77 -1.47 -0.41
C GLN A 16 15.15 -2.18 -1.71
N THR A 17 16.45 -2.41 -1.93
CA THR A 17 16.93 -3.16 -3.10
C THR A 17 16.42 -4.61 -3.10
N ALA A 18 16.36 -5.24 -1.94
CA ALA A 18 15.82 -6.59 -1.79
C ALA A 18 14.30 -6.62 -2.04
N MET A 19 13.57 -5.59 -1.59
CA MET A 19 12.14 -5.44 -1.84
C MET A 19 11.84 -5.31 -3.33
N ASP A 20 12.61 -4.48 -4.05
CA ASP A 20 12.49 -4.34 -5.51
C ASP A 20 12.74 -5.66 -6.26
N LYS A 21 13.48 -6.59 -5.66
CA LYS A 21 13.74 -7.94 -6.21
C LYS A 21 12.75 -9.00 -5.73
N GLY A 22 11.82 -8.65 -4.84
CA GLY A 22 10.91 -9.60 -4.20
C GLY A 22 11.58 -10.55 -3.19
N ASP A 23 12.83 -10.29 -2.79
CA ASP A 23 13.56 -11.15 -1.83
C ASP A 23 13.18 -10.78 -0.40
N LEU A 24 11.98 -11.21 0.02
CA LEU A 24 11.43 -10.95 1.36
C LEU A 24 12.33 -11.49 2.49
N ARG A 25 13.15 -12.51 2.22
CA ARG A 25 14.10 -13.05 3.20
C ARG A 25 15.20 -12.04 3.49
N GLN A 26 15.81 -11.44 2.46
CA GLN A 26 16.82 -10.40 2.63
C GLN A 26 16.22 -9.12 3.22
N VAL A 27 15.01 -8.72 2.81
CA VAL A 27 14.29 -7.60 3.44
C VAL A 27 14.20 -7.82 4.95
N HIS A 28 13.74 -9.00 5.37
CA HIS A 28 13.57 -9.32 6.79
C HIS A 28 14.91 -9.28 7.54
N GLN A 29 15.96 -9.86 6.97
CA GLN A 29 17.29 -9.86 7.58
C GLN A 29 17.82 -8.44 7.81
N HIS A 30 17.66 -7.55 6.83
CA HIS A 30 18.10 -6.16 6.96
C HIS A 30 17.24 -5.37 7.95
N CYS A 31 15.92 -5.58 7.96
CA CYS A 31 15.04 -4.94 8.94
C CYS A 31 15.42 -5.35 10.37
N LEU A 32 15.69 -6.64 10.63
CA LEU A 32 16.14 -7.10 11.94
C LEU A 32 17.51 -6.53 12.33
N ALA A 33 18.42 -6.36 11.37
CA ALA A 33 19.72 -5.72 11.64
C ALA A 33 19.54 -4.25 12.04
N ILE A 34 18.63 -3.52 11.37
CA ILE A 34 18.30 -2.14 11.74
C ILE A 34 17.66 -2.09 13.12
N LEU A 35 16.63 -2.90 13.38
CA LEU A 35 15.88 -2.88 14.65
C LEU A 35 16.72 -3.30 15.87
N LYS A 36 17.82 -4.04 15.67
CA LYS A 36 18.82 -4.30 16.72
C LYS A 36 19.62 -3.06 17.11
N LEU A 37 19.85 -2.15 16.17
CA LEU A 37 20.60 -0.91 16.37
C LEU A 37 19.68 0.25 16.77
N ASP A 38 18.49 0.32 16.18
CA ASP A 38 17.52 1.38 16.38
C ASP A 38 16.08 0.84 16.27
N GLN A 39 15.42 0.69 17.42
CA GLN A 39 14.02 0.27 17.50
C GLN A 39 13.02 1.39 17.18
N THR A 40 13.49 2.61 16.93
CA THR A 40 12.67 3.76 16.54
C THR A 40 12.64 3.98 15.03
N HIS A 41 13.37 3.17 14.26
CA HIS A 41 13.35 3.26 12.80
C HIS A 41 12.03 2.76 12.21
N ALA A 42 11.15 3.70 11.85
CA ALA A 42 9.79 3.41 11.42
C ALA A 42 9.72 2.56 10.13
N ASP A 43 10.58 2.84 9.15
CA ASP A 43 10.60 2.11 7.87
C ASP A 43 10.91 0.61 8.06
N ALA A 44 11.82 0.25 8.98
CA ALA A 44 12.10 -1.15 9.26
C ALA A 44 10.89 -1.88 9.88
N TRP A 45 10.12 -1.19 10.74
CA TRP A 45 8.86 -1.75 11.23
C TRP A 45 7.83 -1.91 10.12
N PHE A 46 7.66 -0.90 9.27
CA PHE A 46 6.76 -0.97 8.12
C PHE A 46 7.10 -2.14 7.19
N LEU A 47 8.37 -2.30 6.81
CA LEU A 47 8.81 -3.41 5.95
C LEU A 47 8.60 -4.78 6.62
N CYS A 48 8.84 -4.90 7.93
CA CYS A 48 8.50 -6.11 8.69
C CYS A 48 6.99 -6.41 8.64
N ALA A 49 6.14 -5.38 8.68
CA ALA A 49 4.70 -5.56 8.57
C ALA A 49 4.27 -6.03 7.18
N VAL A 50 4.87 -5.47 6.13
CA VAL A 50 4.66 -5.92 4.73
C VAL A 50 5.04 -7.39 4.59
N ILE A 51 6.17 -7.83 5.16
CA ILE A 51 6.57 -9.25 5.17
C ILE A 51 5.57 -10.11 5.94
N ALA A 52 5.08 -9.64 7.10
CA ALA A 52 4.08 -10.36 7.87
C ALA A 52 2.78 -10.57 7.07
N ALA A 53 2.32 -9.54 6.35
CA ALA A 53 1.17 -9.63 5.47
C ALA A 53 1.38 -10.63 4.32
N HIS A 54 2.54 -10.59 3.65
CA HIS A 54 2.88 -11.55 2.59
C HIS A 54 2.90 -13.00 3.09
N ASN A 55 3.26 -13.23 4.35
CA ASN A 55 3.24 -14.55 4.98
C ASN A 55 1.85 -14.93 5.54
N GLY A 56 0.79 -14.18 5.23
CA GLY A 56 -0.57 -14.41 5.71
C GLY A 56 -0.80 -14.05 7.18
N GLN A 57 0.17 -13.44 7.86
CA GLN A 57 0.08 -13.03 9.26
C GLN A 57 -0.56 -11.64 9.37
N VAL A 58 -1.76 -11.48 8.80
CA VAL A 58 -2.44 -10.18 8.62
C VAL A 58 -2.66 -9.44 9.94
N ALA A 59 -3.13 -10.14 10.99
CA ALA A 59 -3.34 -9.52 12.31
C ALA A 59 -2.03 -8.98 12.91
N LYS A 60 -0.93 -9.75 12.78
CA LYS A 60 0.39 -9.31 13.22
C LYS A 60 0.92 -8.14 12.39
N SER A 61 0.61 -8.10 11.10
CA SER A 61 0.94 -6.96 10.24
C SER A 61 0.31 -5.67 10.76
N VAL A 62 -0.98 -5.70 11.13
CA VAL A 62 -1.67 -4.56 11.77
C VAL A 62 -0.97 -4.12 13.05
N ASP A 63 -0.62 -5.05 13.95
CA ASP A 63 0.09 -4.70 15.19
C ASP A 63 1.45 -4.03 14.93
N ILE A 64 2.19 -4.51 13.93
CA ILE A 64 3.49 -3.95 13.55
C ILE A 64 3.31 -2.59 12.85
N LEU A 65 2.31 -2.43 11.98
CA LEU A 65 2.01 -1.16 11.33
C LEU A 65 1.66 -0.08 12.36
N GLN A 66 0.93 -0.44 13.42
CA GLN A 66 0.63 0.51 14.50
C GLN A 66 1.91 1.07 15.12
N ARG A 67 2.96 0.25 15.24
CA ARG A 67 4.28 0.70 15.72
C ARG A 67 4.93 1.67 14.74
N ALA A 68 4.94 1.34 13.45
CA ALA A 68 5.50 2.21 12.40
C ALA A 68 4.79 3.57 12.35
N ILE A 69 3.45 3.57 12.40
CA ILE A 69 2.61 4.79 12.42
C ILE A 69 2.86 5.62 13.67
N THR A 70 3.01 4.99 14.84
CA THR A 70 3.30 5.71 16.09
C THR A 70 4.66 6.42 16.02
N LEU A 71 5.65 5.81 15.37
CA LEU A 71 6.99 6.38 15.22
C LEU A 71 7.05 7.48 14.15
N ALA A 72 6.28 7.33 13.06
CA ALA A 72 6.21 8.30 11.98
C ALA A 72 4.77 8.47 11.45
N PRO A 73 3.93 9.27 12.12
CA PRO A 73 2.50 9.38 11.78
C PRO A 73 2.24 10.15 10.48
N GLY A 74 3.24 10.87 9.96
CA GLY A 74 3.13 11.68 8.74
C GLY A 74 3.32 10.91 7.42
N ILE A 75 3.46 9.59 7.46
CA ILE A 75 3.69 8.76 6.27
C ILE A 75 2.37 8.12 5.82
N ALA A 76 1.80 8.66 4.73
CA ALA A 76 0.54 8.19 4.17
C ALA A 76 0.55 6.71 3.79
N GLU A 77 1.69 6.20 3.32
CA GLU A 77 1.85 4.81 2.89
C GLU A 77 1.62 3.82 4.04
N TYR A 78 2.01 4.16 5.27
CA TYR A 78 1.80 3.29 6.43
C TYR A 78 0.32 3.16 6.76
N GLN A 79 -0.41 4.28 6.69
CA GLN A 79 -1.85 4.32 6.91
C GLN A 79 -2.63 3.61 5.79
N ALA A 80 -2.18 3.76 4.53
CA ALA A 80 -2.75 3.04 3.40
C ALA A 80 -2.56 1.52 3.55
N GLU A 81 -1.35 1.06 3.89
CA GLU A 81 -1.10 -0.36 4.12
C GLU A 81 -1.93 -0.87 5.31
N MET A 82 -2.08 -0.08 6.37
CA MET A 82 -2.97 -0.42 7.50
C MET A 82 -4.42 -0.61 7.02
N GLY A 83 -4.95 0.31 6.21
CA GLY A 83 -6.29 0.17 5.61
C GLY A 83 -6.45 -1.12 4.83
N LYS A 84 -5.46 -1.47 3.99
CA LYS A 84 -5.46 -2.72 3.22
C LYS A 84 -5.47 -3.96 4.12
N GLN A 85 -4.66 -4.00 5.18
CA GLN A 85 -4.63 -5.13 6.09
C GLN A 85 -5.92 -5.23 6.93
N LEU A 86 -6.53 -4.10 7.29
CA LEU A 86 -7.82 -4.08 8.00
C LEU A 86 -8.98 -4.57 7.11
N VAL A 87 -8.96 -4.28 5.80
CA VAL A 87 -9.90 -4.87 4.83
C VAL A 87 -9.77 -6.39 4.82
N ALA A 88 -8.54 -6.93 4.79
CA ALA A 88 -8.28 -8.36 4.81
C ALA A 88 -8.73 -9.05 6.12
N LEU A 89 -8.90 -8.29 7.20
CA LEU A 89 -9.48 -8.75 8.48
C LEU A 89 -10.99 -8.49 8.59
N HIS A 90 -11.65 -8.01 7.54
CA HIS A 90 -13.05 -7.59 7.56
C HIS A 90 -13.38 -6.46 8.56
N ARG A 91 -12.38 -5.68 8.97
CA ARG A 91 -12.50 -4.53 9.89
C ARG A 91 -12.72 -3.24 9.09
N HIS A 92 -13.79 -3.20 8.30
CA HIS A 92 -13.99 -2.19 7.25
C HIS A 92 -14.10 -0.74 7.75
N GLN A 93 -14.71 -0.52 8.92
CA GLN A 93 -14.81 0.83 9.50
C GLN A 93 -13.46 1.38 9.96
N GLU A 94 -12.62 0.53 10.55
CA GLU A 94 -11.25 0.92 10.93
C GLU A 94 -10.37 1.12 9.69
N ALA A 95 -10.59 0.30 8.65
CA ALA A 95 -9.92 0.48 7.37
C ALA A 95 -10.26 1.84 6.73
N LEU A 96 -11.51 2.29 6.86
CA LEU A 96 -11.94 3.60 6.37
C LEU A 96 -11.25 4.74 7.12
N ALA A 97 -11.16 4.65 8.45
CA ALA A 97 -10.43 5.64 9.25
C ALA A 97 -8.95 5.72 8.84
N ALA A 98 -8.29 4.57 8.66
CA ALA A 98 -6.89 4.52 8.21
C ALA A 98 -6.71 5.08 6.79
N ALA A 99 -7.60 4.73 5.86
CA ALA A 99 -7.55 5.22 4.48
C ALA A 99 -7.84 6.73 4.39
N GLN A 100 -8.74 7.27 5.21
CA GLN A 100 -9.00 8.71 5.33
C GLN A 100 -7.79 9.45 5.89
N ALA A 101 -7.15 8.93 6.94
CA ALA A 101 -5.90 9.49 7.46
C ALA A 101 -4.79 9.51 6.40
N ALA A 102 -4.68 8.45 5.59
CA ALA A 102 -3.75 8.40 4.47
C ALA A 102 -4.08 9.47 3.40
N LEU A 103 -5.37 9.69 3.12
CA LEU A 103 -5.85 10.70 2.17
C LEU A 103 -5.54 12.12 2.62
N GLU A 104 -5.68 12.43 3.91
CA GLU A 104 -5.32 13.73 4.46
C GLU A 104 -3.83 14.04 4.29
N LEU A 105 -2.98 13.03 4.44
CA LEU A 105 -1.53 13.16 4.28
C LEU A 105 -1.09 13.26 2.81
N ALA A 106 -1.72 12.50 1.91
CA ALA A 106 -1.36 12.48 0.49
C ALA A 106 -2.59 12.29 -0.42
N PRO A 107 -3.35 13.37 -0.71
CA PRO A 107 -4.65 13.29 -1.38
C PRO A 107 -4.64 12.72 -2.82
N ALA A 108 -3.48 12.75 -3.48
CA ALA A 108 -3.30 12.31 -4.87
C ALA A 108 -2.33 11.13 -5.00
N ALA A 109 -1.89 10.53 -3.89
CA ALA A 109 -0.99 9.37 -3.94
C ALA A 109 -1.75 8.13 -4.43
N LEU A 110 -1.18 7.46 -5.44
CA LEU A 110 -1.77 6.27 -6.05
C LEU A 110 -2.10 5.15 -5.04
N PRO A 111 -1.21 4.75 -4.11
CA PRO A 111 -1.53 3.72 -3.12
C PRO A 111 -2.69 4.11 -2.19
N VAL A 112 -2.81 5.40 -1.89
CA VAL A 112 -3.85 5.95 -1.03
C VAL A 112 -5.21 5.91 -1.71
N LEU A 113 -5.31 6.41 -2.95
CA LEU A 113 -6.55 6.38 -3.74
C LEU A 113 -7.01 4.94 -4.01
N ASN A 114 -6.08 4.04 -4.31
CA ASN A 114 -6.39 2.62 -4.49
C ASN A 114 -6.93 1.99 -3.20
N THR A 115 -6.27 2.22 -2.06
CA THR A 115 -6.71 1.70 -0.76
C THR A 115 -8.09 2.21 -0.40
N LEU A 116 -8.33 3.52 -0.53
CA LEU A 116 -9.63 4.11 -0.23
C LEU A 116 -10.74 3.56 -1.13
N GLY A 117 -10.47 3.38 -2.42
CA GLY A 117 -11.41 2.74 -3.33
C GLY A 117 -11.75 1.31 -2.90
N THR A 118 -10.74 0.54 -2.49
CA THR A 118 -10.93 -0.84 -2.00
C THR A 118 -11.76 -0.86 -0.73
N VAL A 119 -11.50 0.05 0.22
CA VAL A 119 -12.31 0.16 1.42
C VAL A 119 -13.77 0.49 1.09
N PHE A 120 -14.03 1.48 0.23
CA PHE A 120 -15.39 1.82 -0.17
C PHE A 120 -16.10 0.66 -0.88
N SER A 121 -15.40 -0.06 -1.77
CA SER A 121 -15.96 -1.23 -2.45
C SER A 121 -16.39 -2.31 -1.46
N HIS A 122 -15.55 -2.61 -0.45
CA HIS A 122 -15.89 -3.56 0.62
C HIS A 122 -17.00 -3.08 1.57
N LEU A 123 -17.25 -1.76 1.65
CA LEU A 123 -18.38 -1.17 2.37
C LEU A 123 -19.68 -1.17 1.54
N GLY A 124 -19.63 -1.54 0.25
CA GLY A 124 -20.77 -1.45 -0.68
C GLY A 124 -20.99 -0.05 -1.27
N GLU A 125 -20.11 0.89 -0.96
CA GLU A 125 -20.14 2.29 -1.41
C GLU A 125 -19.48 2.40 -2.80
N HIS A 126 -20.07 1.71 -3.79
CA HIS A 126 -19.44 1.48 -5.10
C HIS A 126 -19.24 2.76 -5.91
N GLU A 127 -20.10 3.77 -5.75
CA GLU A 127 -19.95 5.06 -6.43
C GLU A 127 -18.70 5.82 -5.95
N GLN A 128 -18.46 5.83 -4.64
CA GLN A 128 -17.26 6.41 -4.02
C GLN A 128 -16.02 5.61 -4.40
N ALA A 129 -16.12 4.27 -4.47
CA ALA A 129 -15.04 3.40 -4.92
C ALA A 129 -14.63 3.75 -6.36
N VAL A 130 -15.59 3.82 -7.29
CA VAL A 130 -15.37 4.21 -8.68
C VAL A 130 -14.71 5.60 -8.76
N SER A 131 -15.17 6.57 -7.97
CA SER A 131 -14.56 7.91 -7.93
C SER A 131 -13.08 7.87 -7.53
N CYS A 132 -12.73 7.08 -6.51
CA CYS A 132 -11.35 6.91 -6.07
C CYS A 132 -10.48 6.23 -7.13
N TYR A 133 -10.98 5.13 -7.70
CA TYR A 133 -10.26 4.38 -8.72
C TYR A 133 -10.06 5.17 -10.02
N ARG A 134 -11.07 5.92 -10.49
CA ARG A 134 -10.92 6.82 -11.64
C ARG A 134 -9.84 7.87 -11.42
N LYS A 135 -9.76 8.46 -10.22
CA LYS A 135 -8.66 9.39 -9.87
C LYS A 135 -7.29 8.70 -9.89
N ALA A 136 -7.21 7.46 -9.39
CA ALA A 136 -5.97 6.69 -9.43
C ALA A 136 -5.54 6.38 -10.88
N VAL A 137 -6.45 5.89 -11.72
CA VAL A 137 -6.20 5.63 -13.15
C VAL A 137 -5.79 6.90 -13.89
N SER A 138 -6.45 8.03 -13.64
CA SER A 138 -6.07 9.32 -14.23
C SER A 138 -4.65 9.75 -13.80
N THR A 139 -4.29 9.51 -12.55
CA THR A 139 -2.95 9.83 -12.03
C THR A 139 -1.87 8.96 -12.68
N LEU A 140 -2.16 7.69 -12.97
CA LEU A 140 -1.30 6.81 -13.76
C LEU A 140 -1.09 7.34 -15.18
N ALA A 141 -2.18 7.70 -15.89
CA ALA A 141 -2.11 8.21 -17.26
C ALA A 141 -1.30 9.52 -17.38
N ASN A 142 -1.30 10.34 -16.32
CA ASN A 142 -0.55 11.59 -16.26
C ASN A 142 0.92 11.43 -15.86
N ARG A 143 1.33 10.25 -15.37
CA ARG A 143 2.74 9.96 -15.05
C ARG A 143 3.48 9.75 -16.37
N LYS A 144 4.41 10.67 -16.73
CA LYS A 144 5.17 10.64 -18.00
C LYS A 144 5.59 9.22 -18.38
N ALA A 145 5.30 8.83 -19.62
CA ALA A 145 5.54 7.53 -20.27
C ALA A 145 7.02 7.05 -20.35
N GLY A 146 7.92 7.54 -19.50
CA GLY A 146 9.37 7.30 -19.55
C GLY A 146 9.99 6.69 -18.29
N VAL A 147 9.21 6.40 -17.25
CA VAL A 147 9.70 5.65 -16.09
C VAL A 147 9.01 4.30 -16.07
N SER A 148 9.51 3.39 -16.91
CA SER A 148 9.17 1.97 -16.81
C SER A 148 9.81 1.41 -15.54
N ARG A 149 8.99 0.97 -14.58
CA ARG A 149 9.42 0.11 -13.49
C ARG A 149 8.89 -1.31 -13.75
N PRO A 150 9.61 -2.35 -13.31
CA PRO A 150 9.25 -3.72 -13.64
C PRO A 150 7.97 -4.13 -12.90
N ALA A 151 7.03 -4.71 -13.64
CA ALA A 151 5.87 -5.47 -13.19
C ALA A 151 4.98 -4.76 -12.14
N ASP A 152 4.23 -3.75 -12.56
CA ASP A 152 3.13 -3.22 -11.77
C ASP A 152 1.94 -4.20 -11.78
N SER A 153 2.06 -5.33 -11.08
CA SER A 153 0.94 -6.28 -10.89
C SER A 153 -0.28 -5.58 -10.26
N TRP A 154 -0.03 -4.53 -9.48
CA TRP A 154 -1.05 -3.73 -8.84
C TRP A 154 -1.83 -2.82 -9.81
N GLN A 155 -1.30 -2.51 -11.00
CA GLN A 155 -2.06 -1.78 -12.02
C GLN A 155 -3.22 -2.64 -12.53
N ALA A 156 -2.96 -3.92 -12.79
CA ALA A 156 -4.01 -4.87 -13.15
C ALA A 156 -5.07 -4.97 -12.04
N ASP A 157 -4.65 -5.06 -10.78
CA ASP A 157 -5.58 -5.04 -9.63
C ASP A 157 -6.42 -3.76 -9.58
N LEU A 158 -5.81 -2.60 -9.85
CA LEU A 158 -6.53 -1.31 -9.87
C LEU A 158 -7.60 -1.28 -10.96
N TYR A 159 -7.25 -1.67 -12.18
CA TYR A 159 -8.20 -1.73 -13.30
C TYR A 159 -9.30 -2.78 -13.05
N PHE A 160 -8.95 -3.94 -12.51
CA PHE A 160 -9.89 -4.98 -12.11
C PHE A 160 -10.87 -4.47 -11.04
N ASN A 161 -10.38 -3.80 -10.01
CA ASN A 161 -11.21 -3.27 -8.92
C ASN A 161 -12.14 -2.14 -9.39
N LEU A 162 -11.66 -1.28 -10.30
CA LEU A 162 -12.50 -0.28 -10.96
C LEU A 162 -13.61 -0.95 -11.76
N ALA A 163 -13.27 -1.91 -12.62
CA ALA A 163 -14.25 -2.63 -13.43
C ALA A 163 -15.29 -3.37 -12.58
N ALA A 164 -14.85 -4.04 -11.51
CA ALA A 164 -15.74 -4.69 -10.56
C ALA A 164 -16.72 -3.69 -9.91
N SER A 165 -16.23 -2.51 -9.50
CA SER A 165 -17.08 -1.48 -8.90
C SER A 165 -18.05 -0.86 -9.91
N LEU A 166 -17.62 -0.65 -11.16
CA LEU A 166 -18.47 -0.14 -12.25
C LEU A 166 -19.64 -1.09 -12.59
N ASN A 167 -19.44 -2.40 -12.44
CA ASN A 167 -20.52 -3.37 -12.60
C ASN A 167 -21.64 -3.18 -11.56
N PHE A 168 -21.29 -2.80 -10.33
CA PHE A 168 -22.28 -2.49 -9.29
C PHE A 168 -22.97 -1.14 -9.52
N THR A 169 -22.34 -0.19 -10.23
CA THR A 169 -22.97 1.11 -10.59
C THR A 169 -23.73 1.07 -11.93
N GLY A 170 -23.68 -0.05 -12.66
CA GLY A 170 -24.37 -0.24 -13.94
C GLY A 170 -23.63 0.32 -15.17
N GLU A 171 -22.37 0.73 -15.01
CA GLU A 171 -21.54 1.34 -16.06
C GLU A 171 -20.79 0.28 -16.89
N GLN A 172 -21.54 -0.68 -17.45
CA GLN A 172 -21.01 -1.91 -18.04
C GLN A 172 -19.98 -1.71 -19.16
N ALA A 173 -20.19 -0.72 -20.04
CA ALA A 173 -19.27 -0.46 -21.15
C ALA A 173 -17.90 0.05 -20.65
N GLU A 174 -17.88 0.82 -19.57
CA GLU A 174 -16.62 1.25 -18.95
C GLU A 174 -15.97 0.10 -18.17
N ALA A 175 -16.77 -0.75 -17.53
CA ALA A 175 -16.26 -1.94 -16.84
C ALA A 175 -15.51 -2.88 -17.79
N GLU A 176 -16.09 -3.20 -18.96
CA GLU A 176 -15.47 -4.08 -19.97
C GLU A 176 -14.11 -3.55 -20.41
N LYS A 177 -14.03 -2.26 -20.75
CA LYS A 177 -12.75 -1.61 -21.12
C LYS A 177 -11.70 -1.69 -20.00
N ASN A 178 -12.10 -1.55 -18.74
CA ASN A 178 -11.16 -1.64 -17.63
C ASN A 178 -10.72 -3.09 -17.37
N TYR A 179 -11.56 -4.10 -17.61
CA TYR A 179 -11.12 -5.49 -17.55
C TYR A 179 -10.07 -5.83 -18.62
N GLU A 180 -10.19 -5.28 -19.83
CA GLU A 180 -9.18 -5.44 -20.88
C GLU A 180 -7.81 -4.88 -20.46
N HIS A 181 -7.79 -3.82 -19.66
CA HIS A 181 -6.56 -3.26 -19.09
C HIS A 181 -5.97 -4.06 -17.92
N ALA A 182 -6.70 -5.06 -17.41
CA ALA A 182 -6.29 -5.89 -16.29
C ALA A 182 -5.67 -7.25 -16.70
N ILE A 183 -5.56 -7.53 -18.00
CA ILE A 183 -5.00 -8.77 -18.61
C ILE A 183 -3.63 -8.48 -19.21
#